data_AF-A0A970FPS9-F1
#
_entry.id   AF-A0A970FPS9-F1
#
_cell.length_a   1.000
_cell.length_b   1.000
_cell.length_c   1.000
_cell.angle_alpha   90.00
_cell.angle_beta   90.00
_cell.angle_gamma   90.00
#
_symmetry.space_group_name_H-M   'P 1'
#
loop_
_entity.id
_entity.type
_entity.pdbx_description
1 polymer ?
#
loop_
_entity_poly.entity_id
_entity_poly.type
_entity_poly.pdbx_seq_one_letter_code
_entity_poly.pdbx_strand_id
1 'polypeptide(L)'
;MNKRLRILLVCILTGFLLFQTLPNDSIATTSPTGTGLALFAETALREGWGYVYGTYGQTMTRSLIDSKANQYPSAFAEVKSDGQTVYKHALKWIGSRAADCIGLAKAYLWWQGDKTGPRYQSATDYSANSAYYSATRKGPISTMPQAHGVMVWRDNHVGIYVGNDEVIEARGVEYGVVKTRLSDRSWTAWFYLPRTSYVSTGWVTFLDEQYYYKNGQYVTGIQQIDGKTYFFADNGARQSGFHFVDGQLRYFAPDGQTLLGWQRIAGNAYYFRQAAVAATGRLEIDGRPHFFSDYGNSLSGWQEIDEKICFLDERGQPLQGDVEQDSRTIGLAADGQPLQGWQETPQGFVYYRQ
;
A
#
# COMPACT_ATOMS: atom_id res chain seq x y z
N MET A 1 -34.13 12.11 13.62
CA MET A 1 -33.74 10.96 14.46
C MET A 1 -33.27 9.82 13.54
N ASN A 2 -31.95 9.67 13.41
CA ASN A 2 -31.16 8.56 12.86
C ASN A 2 -31.72 7.74 11.66
N LYS A 3 -31.40 8.17 10.43
CA LYS A 3 -31.27 7.24 9.30
C LYS A 3 -29.81 6.82 9.18
N ARG A 4 -29.57 5.53 9.46
CA ARG A 4 -28.27 4.86 9.38
C ARG A 4 -27.68 5.01 7.98
N LEU A 5 -26.52 5.67 7.91
CA LEU A 5 -25.65 5.73 6.75
C LEU A 5 -25.12 4.30 6.47
N ARG A 6 -25.69 3.63 5.46
CA ARG A 6 -25.10 2.41 4.90
C ARG A 6 -24.00 2.85 3.93
N ILE A 7 -22.76 2.85 4.41
CA ILE A 7 -21.55 3.01 3.61
C ILE A 7 -21.48 1.81 2.67
N LEU A 8 -21.79 2.02 1.39
CA LEU A 8 -21.55 1.03 0.34
C LEU A 8 -20.14 1.26 -0.18
N LEU A 9 -19.17 0.62 0.45
CA LEU A 9 -17.79 0.56 -0.01
C LEU A 9 -17.75 -0.41 -1.21
N VAL A 10 -17.83 0.11 -2.44
CA VAL A 10 -17.58 -0.70 -3.64
C VAL A 10 -16.06 -0.84 -3.79
N CYS A 11 -15.47 -1.69 -2.95
CA CYS A 11 -14.13 -2.21 -3.15
C CYS A 11 -14.24 -3.44 -4.05
N ILE A 12 -13.94 -3.28 -5.34
CA ILE A 12 -13.62 -4.44 -6.19
C ILE A 12 -12.21 -4.89 -5.77
N LEU A 13 -12.13 -5.68 -4.71
CA LEU A 13 -10.95 -6.46 -4.36
C LEU A 13 -11.10 -7.82 -5.06
N THR A 14 -10.53 -7.95 -6.26
CA THR A 14 -10.16 -9.26 -6.78
C THR A 14 -8.86 -9.68 -6.10
N GLY A 15 -8.96 -10.02 -4.81
CA GLY A 15 -7.89 -10.68 -4.06
C GLY A 15 -7.91 -12.17 -4.35
N PHE A 16 -7.39 -12.58 -5.51
CA PHE A 16 -7.03 -13.98 -5.72
C PHE A 16 -5.77 -14.23 -4.89
N LEU A 17 -5.87 -15.03 -3.83
CA LEU A 17 -4.69 -15.55 -3.12
C LEU A 17 -3.93 -16.45 -4.11
N LEU A 18 -3.01 -15.83 -4.84
CA LEU A 18 -1.97 -16.55 -5.57
C LEU A 18 -0.99 -17.10 -4.55
N PHE A 19 -0.99 -18.43 -4.40
CA PHE A 19 0.13 -19.18 -3.85
C PHE A 19 1.36 -18.88 -4.71
N GLN A 20 2.11 -17.84 -4.37
CA GLN A 20 3.45 -17.64 -4.89
C GLN A 20 4.44 -18.15 -3.85
N THR A 21 4.93 -19.35 -4.11
CA THR A 21 6.31 -19.70 -3.78
C THR A 21 7.21 -18.55 -4.22
N LEU A 22 8.30 -18.27 -3.48
CA LEU A 22 9.37 -17.30 -3.77
C LEU A 22 9.34 -16.83 -5.23
N PRO A 23 9.29 -15.52 -5.55
CA PRO A 23 9.25 -15.06 -6.92
C PRO A 23 10.30 -15.82 -7.71
N ASN A 24 9.81 -16.68 -8.62
CA ASN A 24 10.62 -17.67 -9.32
C ASN A 24 11.43 -17.02 -10.44
N ASP A 25 11.39 -15.69 -10.52
CA ASP A 25 12.20 -14.89 -11.40
C ASP A 25 13.16 -14.04 -10.55
N SER A 26 14.42 -14.49 -10.49
CA SER A 26 15.64 -13.69 -10.24
C SER A 26 16.09 -13.31 -8.80
N ILE A 27 16.06 -14.22 -7.83
CA ILE A 27 16.92 -14.07 -6.61
C ILE A 27 18.35 -14.63 -6.84
N ALA A 28 18.64 -15.16 -8.03
CA ALA A 28 19.99 -15.51 -8.43
C ALA A 28 20.57 -14.39 -9.34
N THR A 29 21.60 -13.69 -8.84
CA THR A 29 22.60 -12.81 -9.52
C THR A 29 22.65 -11.31 -9.19
N THR A 30 21.82 -10.73 -8.31
CA THR A 30 21.90 -9.29 -7.99
C THR A 30 22.43 -9.00 -6.59
N SER A 31 23.28 -7.97 -6.46
CA SER A 31 23.82 -7.49 -5.17
C SER A 31 22.71 -7.25 -4.14
N PRO A 32 22.93 -7.51 -2.83
CA PRO A 32 21.91 -7.31 -1.80
C PRO A 32 21.32 -5.89 -1.84
N THR A 33 20.00 -5.78 -1.67
CA THR A 33 19.27 -4.51 -1.64
C THR A 33 18.43 -4.37 -0.37
N GLY A 34 18.14 -3.14 0.07
CA GLY A 34 17.26 -2.89 1.21
C GLY A 34 15.86 -3.46 0.98
N THR A 35 15.27 -3.20 -0.19
CA THR A 35 13.97 -3.76 -0.58
C THR A 35 13.99 -5.30 -0.57
N GLY A 36 15.07 -5.92 -1.06
CA GLY A 36 15.24 -7.37 -1.04
C GLY A 36 15.33 -7.93 0.38
N LEU A 37 16.01 -7.23 1.29
CA LEU A 37 16.07 -7.59 2.72
C LEU A 37 14.68 -7.54 3.37
N ALA A 38 13.90 -6.49 3.09
CA ALA A 38 12.52 -6.38 3.59
C ALA A 38 11.61 -7.49 3.04
N LEU A 39 11.68 -7.79 1.73
CA LEU A 39 10.90 -8.87 1.11
C LEU A 39 11.29 -10.25 1.68
N PHE A 40 12.57 -10.44 1.97
CA PHE A 40 13.06 -11.65 2.62
C PHE A 40 12.51 -11.78 4.04
N ALA A 41 12.49 -10.70 4.81
CA ALA A 41 11.92 -10.69 6.15
C ALA A 41 10.41 -10.98 6.14
N GLU A 42 9.65 -10.39 5.20
CA GLU A 42 8.21 -10.68 4.99
C GLU A 42 7.99 -12.15 4.64
N THR A 43 8.89 -12.74 3.86
CA THR A 43 8.84 -14.16 3.53
C THR A 43 9.11 -15.03 4.75
N ALA A 44 10.14 -14.72 5.55
CA ALA A 44 10.43 -15.46 6.79
C ALA A 44 9.26 -15.40 7.79
N LEU A 45 8.61 -14.24 7.91
CA LEU A 45 7.39 -14.08 8.69
C LEU A 45 6.25 -14.96 8.16
N ARG A 46 5.96 -14.88 6.86
CA ARG A 46 4.89 -15.65 6.21
C ARG A 46 5.10 -17.16 6.31
N GLU A 47 6.34 -17.60 6.24
CA GLU A 47 6.73 -19.02 6.39
C GLU A 47 6.78 -19.48 7.86
N GLY A 48 6.52 -18.58 8.83
CA GLY A 48 6.50 -18.92 10.25
C GLY A 48 7.87 -19.32 10.80
N TRP A 49 8.92 -18.62 10.39
CA TRP A 49 10.28 -18.91 10.86
C TRP A 49 10.39 -18.79 12.39
N GLY A 50 11.09 -19.75 12.97
CA GLY A 50 11.38 -19.79 14.39
C GLY A 50 12.56 -18.92 14.80
N TYR A 51 12.89 -19.02 16.08
CA TYR A 51 14.08 -18.43 16.66
C TYR A 51 14.84 -19.51 17.42
N VAL A 52 16.12 -19.68 17.08
CA VAL A 52 17.07 -20.49 17.83
C VAL A 52 18.37 -19.72 17.89
N TYR A 53 18.93 -19.57 19.09
CA TYR A 53 20.12 -18.73 19.28
C TYR A 53 21.32 -19.28 18.48
N GLY A 54 22.01 -18.39 17.75
CA GLY A 54 23.17 -18.74 16.94
C GLY A 54 22.84 -19.37 15.59
N THR A 55 21.59 -19.30 15.13
CA THR A 55 21.16 -19.77 13.79
C THR A 55 20.84 -18.59 12.87
N TYR A 56 20.87 -18.85 11.56
CA TYR A 56 20.78 -17.80 10.54
C TYR A 56 19.91 -18.26 9.36
N GLY A 57 18.75 -18.86 9.63
CA GLY A 57 17.80 -19.31 8.60
C GLY A 57 17.97 -20.77 8.16
N GLN A 58 18.75 -21.55 8.91
CA GLN A 58 18.87 -22.99 8.70
C GLN A 58 17.57 -23.70 9.08
N THR A 59 17.26 -24.83 8.44
CA THR A 59 16.17 -25.71 8.87
C THR A 59 16.57 -26.42 10.16
N MET A 60 15.73 -26.34 11.18
CA MET A 60 16.02 -26.91 12.49
C MET A 60 15.90 -28.42 12.48
N THR A 61 16.94 -29.07 12.98
CA THR A 61 16.97 -30.50 13.28
C THR A 61 17.39 -30.67 14.73
N ARG A 62 17.12 -31.83 15.31
CA ARG A 62 17.59 -32.16 16.67
C ARG A 62 19.12 -32.02 16.78
N SER A 63 19.86 -32.56 15.82
CA SER A 63 21.33 -32.46 15.79
C SER A 63 21.83 -31.02 15.75
N LEU A 64 21.18 -30.13 14.97
CA LEU A 64 21.55 -28.72 14.93
C LEU A 64 21.26 -28.03 16.27
N ILE A 65 20.11 -28.30 16.89
CA ILE A 65 19.77 -27.75 18.20
C ILE A 65 20.74 -28.24 19.27
N ASP A 66 21.07 -29.53 19.30
CA ASP A 66 22.05 -30.12 20.22
C ASP A 66 23.43 -29.49 20.04
N SER A 67 23.86 -29.29 18.78
CA SER A 67 25.10 -28.59 18.45
C SER A 67 25.11 -27.15 18.98
N LYS A 68 24.01 -26.41 18.84
CA LYS A 68 23.89 -25.03 19.35
C LYS A 68 23.84 -24.98 20.88
N ALA A 69 23.20 -25.95 21.53
CA ALA A 69 23.19 -26.07 22.98
C ALA A 69 24.59 -26.36 23.54
N ASN A 70 25.38 -27.20 22.87
CA ASN A 70 26.78 -27.43 23.23
C ASN A 70 27.66 -26.21 22.98
N GLN A 71 27.38 -25.44 21.92
CA GLN A 71 28.09 -24.20 21.61
C GLN A 71 27.77 -23.08 22.61
N TYR A 72 26.52 -23.00 23.09
CA TYR A 72 26.00 -21.93 23.95
C TYR A 72 25.25 -22.48 25.17
N PRO A 73 25.91 -23.23 26.08
CA PRO A 73 25.23 -23.97 27.15
C PRO A 73 24.39 -23.06 28.07
N SER A 74 24.91 -21.89 28.43
CA SER A 74 24.19 -20.94 29.28
C SER A 74 22.90 -20.40 28.64
N ALA A 75 22.93 -20.12 27.33
CA ALA A 75 21.76 -19.62 26.62
C ALA A 75 20.66 -20.69 26.50
N PHE A 76 21.04 -21.96 26.31
CA PHE A 76 20.09 -23.07 26.17
C PHE A 76 19.59 -23.62 27.51
N ALA A 77 20.32 -23.40 28.60
CA ALA A 77 19.92 -23.77 29.96
C ALA A 77 18.97 -22.76 30.62
N GLU A 78 18.84 -21.54 30.09
CA GLU A 78 17.92 -20.52 30.59
C GLU A 78 16.49 -21.08 30.66
N VAL A 79 15.79 -20.87 31.79
CA VAL A 79 14.42 -21.32 32.02
C VAL A 79 13.43 -20.18 31.76
N LYS A 80 12.39 -20.44 30.97
CA LYS A 80 11.32 -19.48 30.66
C LYS A 80 10.21 -19.52 31.70
N SER A 81 9.26 -18.60 31.58
CA SER A 81 8.17 -18.43 32.57
C SER A 81 7.29 -19.68 32.74
N ASP A 82 7.27 -20.56 31.75
CA ASP A 82 6.56 -21.84 31.79
C ASP A 82 7.35 -22.99 32.46
N GLY A 83 8.54 -22.69 33.01
CA GLY A 83 9.40 -23.66 33.68
C GLY A 83 10.23 -24.54 32.74
N GLN A 84 10.15 -24.34 31.42
CA GLN A 84 10.94 -25.10 30.45
C GLN A 84 12.19 -24.34 30.02
N THR A 85 13.25 -25.09 29.69
CA THR A 85 14.50 -24.49 29.20
C THR A 85 14.35 -23.97 27.76
N VAL A 86 15.19 -23.00 27.37
CA VAL A 86 15.32 -22.56 25.97
C VAL A 86 15.54 -23.74 25.04
N TYR A 87 16.32 -24.74 25.46
CA TYR A 87 16.48 -25.98 24.72
C TYR A 87 15.15 -26.67 24.42
N LYS A 88 14.28 -26.84 25.43
CA LYS A 88 12.97 -27.48 25.25
C LYS A 88 12.08 -26.67 24.30
N HIS A 89 12.07 -25.35 24.45
CA HIS A 89 11.39 -24.45 23.51
C HIS A 89 11.94 -24.56 22.09
N ALA A 90 13.26 -24.70 21.90
CA ALA A 90 13.88 -24.79 20.58
C ALA A 90 13.42 -26.03 19.79
N LEU A 91 13.09 -27.13 20.48
CA LEU A 91 12.63 -28.37 19.85
C LEU A 91 11.33 -28.22 19.07
N LYS A 92 10.48 -27.24 19.42
CA LYS A 92 9.22 -26.98 18.71
C LYS A 92 9.43 -26.48 17.28
N TRP A 93 10.62 -25.96 16.98
CA TRP A 93 10.95 -25.40 15.68
C TRP A 93 11.52 -26.44 14.71
N ILE A 94 11.69 -27.71 15.11
CA ILE A 94 12.19 -28.77 14.22
C ILE A 94 11.31 -28.87 12.97
N GLY A 95 11.95 -28.89 11.79
CA GLY A 95 11.28 -28.87 10.49
C GLY A 95 11.07 -27.47 9.92
N SER A 96 11.00 -26.44 10.76
CA SER A 96 10.93 -25.04 10.34
C SER A 96 12.33 -24.44 10.20
N ARG A 97 12.45 -23.35 9.43
CA ARG A 97 13.66 -22.51 9.45
C ARG A 97 13.66 -21.65 10.71
N ALA A 98 14.84 -21.38 11.26
CA ALA A 98 14.97 -20.47 12.38
C ALA A 98 16.21 -19.57 12.27
N ALA A 99 16.08 -18.35 12.76
CA ALA A 99 17.18 -17.39 12.84
C ALA A 99 17.18 -16.69 14.20
N ASP A 100 18.35 -16.32 14.70
CA ASP A 100 18.45 -15.32 15.75
C ASP A 100 18.26 -13.90 15.19
N CYS A 101 18.40 -12.88 16.04
CA CYS A 101 18.10 -11.48 15.70
C CYS A 101 18.81 -11.01 14.42
N ILE A 102 20.14 -10.84 14.48
CA ILE A 102 20.96 -10.47 13.31
C ILE A 102 21.04 -11.62 12.30
N GLY A 103 20.87 -12.86 12.74
CA GLY A 103 20.80 -14.06 11.94
C GLY A 103 19.75 -13.99 10.82
N LEU A 104 18.64 -13.28 11.02
CA LEU A 104 17.64 -13.08 9.97
C LEU A 104 18.20 -12.24 8.81
N ALA A 105 18.91 -11.15 9.12
CA ALA A 105 19.57 -10.32 8.10
C ALA A 105 20.78 -11.04 7.48
N LYS A 106 21.54 -11.82 8.27
CA LYS A 106 22.62 -12.66 7.76
C LYS A 106 22.09 -13.73 6.80
N ALA A 107 20.95 -14.34 7.11
CA ALA A 107 20.30 -15.32 6.23
C ALA A 107 20.10 -14.74 4.82
N TYR A 108 19.60 -13.50 4.73
CA TYR A 108 19.46 -12.80 3.45
C TYR A 108 20.79 -12.61 2.72
N LEU A 109 21.83 -12.09 3.41
CA LEU A 109 23.16 -11.88 2.82
C LEU A 109 23.85 -13.19 2.40
N TRP A 110 23.49 -14.30 3.05
CA TRP A 110 24.11 -15.61 2.87
C TRP A 110 23.33 -16.53 1.94
N TRP A 111 22.18 -16.08 1.46
CA TRP A 111 21.31 -16.85 0.58
C TRP A 111 21.88 -16.89 -0.83
N GLN A 112 22.09 -18.09 -1.37
CA GLN A 112 22.64 -18.28 -2.72
C GLN A 112 21.57 -18.61 -3.78
N GLY A 113 20.30 -18.35 -3.46
CA GLY A 113 19.16 -18.56 -4.38
C GLY A 113 18.71 -20.02 -4.54
N ASP A 114 19.30 -20.98 -3.81
CA ASP A 114 18.89 -22.38 -3.82
C ASP A 114 17.93 -22.73 -2.66
N LYS A 115 17.27 -23.88 -2.74
CA LYS A 115 16.34 -24.37 -1.70
C LYS A 115 17.03 -24.84 -0.41
N THR A 116 18.37 -24.95 -0.40
CA THR A 116 19.11 -25.50 0.75
C THR A 116 19.29 -24.46 1.85
N GLY A 117 19.25 -23.18 1.50
CA GLY A 117 19.26 -22.07 2.45
C GLY A 117 20.60 -21.34 2.53
N PRO A 118 20.85 -20.60 3.61
CA PRO A 118 21.99 -19.71 3.70
C PRO A 118 23.28 -20.49 4.00
N ARG A 119 24.37 -20.12 3.32
CA ARG A 119 25.72 -20.70 3.54
C ARG A 119 26.56 -19.70 4.32
N TYR A 120 27.21 -20.16 5.37
CA TYR A 120 28.01 -19.30 6.26
C TYR A 120 29.03 -18.45 5.48
N GLN A 121 29.10 -17.15 5.80
CA GLN A 121 30.10 -16.23 5.25
C GLN A 121 30.72 -15.39 6.37
N SER A 122 32.00 -15.61 6.66
CA SER A 122 32.72 -14.90 7.73
C SER A 122 32.80 -13.39 7.50
N ALA A 123 32.85 -12.94 6.24
CA ALA A 123 32.94 -11.53 5.88
C ALA A 123 31.73 -10.67 6.32
N THR A 124 30.61 -11.31 6.67
CA THR A 124 29.39 -10.66 7.15
C THR A 124 28.85 -11.29 8.43
N ASP A 125 29.69 -12.03 9.16
CA ASP A 125 29.32 -12.60 10.45
C ASP A 125 29.44 -11.56 11.56
N TYR A 126 28.42 -10.71 11.64
CA TYR A 126 28.31 -9.66 12.63
C TYR A 126 27.36 -10.09 13.78
N SER A 127 27.66 -9.60 14.98
CA SER A 127 26.64 -9.37 16.00
C SER A 127 25.75 -8.18 15.62
N ALA A 128 24.60 -8.03 16.28
CA ALA A 128 23.74 -6.85 16.14
C ALA A 128 24.52 -5.54 16.32
N ASN A 129 25.36 -5.48 17.36
CA ASN A 129 26.16 -4.29 17.69
C ASN A 129 27.26 -4.03 16.67
N SER A 130 28.03 -5.06 16.27
CA SER A 130 29.07 -4.87 15.26
C SER A 130 28.49 -4.51 13.89
N ALA A 131 27.29 -4.98 13.55
CA ALA A 131 26.60 -4.56 12.32
C ALA A 131 26.27 -3.06 12.37
N TYR A 132 25.72 -2.58 13.49
CA TYR A 132 25.44 -1.15 13.70
C TYR A 132 26.72 -0.30 13.71
N TYR A 133 27.75 -0.69 14.45
CA TYR A 133 29.00 0.09 14.55
C TYR A 133 29.81 0.11 13.25
N SER A 134 29.77 -0.96 12.45
CA SER A 134 30.43 -1.00 11.13
C SER A 134 29.64 -0.30 10.03
N ALA A 135 28.36 -0.03 10.21
CA ALA A 135 27.55 0.66 9.21
C ALA A 135 28.02 2.10 8.98
N THR A 136 28.16 2.47 7.70
CA THR A 136 28.58 3.81 7.26
C THR A 136 27.45 4.82 7.30
N ARG A 137 26.20 4.38 7.10
CA ARG A 137 25.00 5.22 7.19
C ARG A 137 24.12 4.74 8.34
N LYS A 138 23.96 5.61 9.34
CA LYS A 138 23.20 5.37 10.57
C LYS A 138 22.83 6.68 11.25
N GLY A 139 21.88 6.62 12.17
CA GLY A 139 21.46 7.77 12.96
C GLY A 139 20.58 7.39 14.14
N PRO A 140 20.21 8.37 14.99
CA PRO A 140 19.20 8.16 16.03
C PRO A 140 17.87 7.75 15.39
N ILE A 141 17.04 6.96 16.07
CA ILE A 141 15.80 6.42 15.51
C ILE A 141 14.85 7.52 14.99
N SER A 142 14.90 8.71 15.60
CA SER A 142 14.11 9.89 15.21
C SER A 142 14.42 10.44 13.82
N THR A 143 15.56 10.08 13.21
CA THR A 143 15.94 10.49 11.86
C THR A 143 15.88 9.36 10.84
N MET A 144 15.21 8.25 11.20
CA MET A 144 15.14 7.08 10.34
C MET A 144 14.48 7.42 8.99
N PRO A 145 15.14 7.13 7.86
CA PRO A 145 14.51 7.31 6.56
C PRO A 145 13.38 6.30 6.38
N GLN A 146 12.27 6.75 5.78
CA GLN A 146 11.15 5.91 5.39
C GLN A 146 11.54 5.07 4.17
N ALA A 147 12.28 3.99 4.39
CA ALA A 147 12.83 3.16 3.33
C ALA A 147 12.82 1.68 3.72
N HIS A 148 12.39 0.83 2.78
CA HIS A 148 12.32 -0.61 3.02
C HIS A 148 13.72 -1.19 3.29
N GLY A 149 13.81 -2.08 4.29
CA GLY A 149 15.04 -2.77 4.67
C GLY A 149 16.00 -1.95 5.51
N VAL A 150 15.58 -0.79 6.02
CA VAL A 150 16.35 -0.08 7.03
C VAL A 150 16.41 -0.95 8.29
N MET A 151 17.61 -1.14 8.82
CA MET A 151 17.78 -1.87 10.07
C MET A 151 17.46 -0.93 11.22
N VAL A 152 16.60 -1.36 12.13
CA VAL A 152 16.37 -0.67 13.40
C VAL A 152 17.13 -1.39 14.50
N TRP A 153 17.68 -0.63 15.44
CA TRP A 153 18.64 -1.14 16.42
C TRP A 153 18.37 -0.57 17.81
N ARG A 154 18.58 -1.42 18.80
CA ARG A 154 18.88 -1.07 20.19
C ARG A 154 20.00 -2.01 20.64
N ASP A 155 20.60 -1.74 21.80
CA ASP A 155 21.72 -2.56 22.28
C ASP A 155 21.40 -4.08 22.21
N ASN A 156 22.28 -4.81 21.52
CA ASN A 156 22.22 -6.24 21.25
C ASN A 156 21.04 -6.76 20.41
N HIS A 157 20.21 -5.90 19.83
CA HIS A 157 19.03 -6.34 19.07
C HIS A 157 18.76 -5.52 17.82
N VAL A 158 18.26 -6.19 16.77
CA VAL A 158 17.90 -5.56 15.50
C VAL A 158 16.55 -6.04 14.99
N GLY A 159 15.93 -5.19 14.18
CA GLY A 159 14.79 -5.51 13.34
C GLY A 159 14.95 -4.93 11.94
N ILE A 160 14.11 -5.35 11.01
CA ILE A 160 14.09 -4.91 9.62
C ILE A 160 12.81 -4.11 9.40
N TYR A 161 12.94 -2.82 9.10
CA TYR A 161 11.79 -1.97 8.76
C TYR A 161 11.22 -2.36 7.40
N VAL A 162 9.91 -2.59 7.33
CA VAL A 162 9.21 -3.07 6.13
C VAL A 162 8.18 -2.08 5.59
N GLY A 163 8.20 -0.83 6.07
CA GLY A 163 7.24 0.20 5.69
C GLY A 163 6.07 0.32 6.67
N ASN A 164 5.25 1.37 6.52
CA ASN A 164 4.01 1.57 7.28
C ASN A 164 4.13 1.46 8.82
N ASP A 165 5.21 1.98 9.41
CA ASP A 165 5.47 1.85 10.86
C ASP A 165 5.67 0.39 11.33
N GLU A 166 5.98 -0.56 10.42
CA GLU A 166 6.14 -1.99 10.74
C GLU A 166 7.60 -2.45 10.69
N VAL A 167 7.95 -3.34 11.61
CA VAL A 167 9.27 -3.95 11.76
C VAL A 167 9.14 -5.45 11.92
N ILE A 168 9.92 -6.21 11.14
CA ILE A 168 10.07 -7.65 11.31
C ILE A 168 11.32 -7.94 12.14
N GLU A 169 11.17 -8.69 13.22
CA GLU A 169 12.26 -9.04 14.14
C GLU A 169 12.17 -10.50 14.60
N ALA A 170 13.32 -11.15 14.76
CA ALA A 170 13.44 -12.47 15.40
C ALA A 170 13.63 -12.27 16.91
N ARG A 171 12.60 -12.54 17.72
CA ARG A 171 12.48 -12.00 19.10
C ARG A 171 12.93 -12.92 20.22
N GLY A 172 13.07 -14.20 19.96
CA GLY A 172 13.33 -15.19 21.01
C GLY A 172 12.59 -16.48 20.74
N VAL A 173 13.05 -17.56 21.37
CA VAL A 173 12.62 -18.94 21.10
C VAL A 173 11.13 -19.15 21.29
N GLU A 174 10.48 -18.37 22.14
CA GLU A 174 9.04 -18.44 22.39
C GLU A 174 8.22 -17.90 21.22
N TYR A 175 8.74 -16.89 20.51
CA TYR A 175 8.01 -16.11 19.52
C TYR A 175 8.38 -16.45 18.06
N GLY A 176 9.67 -16.65 17.78
CA GLY A 176 10.17 -16.74 16.41
C GLY A 176 10.35 -15.39 15.73
N VAL A 177 10.21 -15.38 14.41
CA VAL A 177 10.14 -14.18 13.57
C VAL A 177 8.73 -13.62 13.63
N VAL A 178 8.60 -12.36 14.03
CA VAL A 178 7.31 -11.68 14.16
C VAL A 178 7.35 -10.28 13.55
N LYS A 179 6.16 -9.72 13.32
CA LYS A 179 5.95 -8.33 12.92
C LYS A 179 5.49 -7.52 14.13
N THR A 180 6.06 -6.33 14.29
CA THR A 180 5.75 -5.38 15.38
C THR A 180 5.65 -3.98 14.83
N ARG A 181 4.99 -3.06 15.55
CA ARG A 181 5.08 -1.64 15.22
C ARG A 181 6.42 -1.08 15.67
N LEU A 182 6.99 -0.18 14.88
CA LEU A 182 8.20 0.55 15.24
C LEU A 182 8.00 1.32 16.55
N SER A 183 6.83 1.96 16.72
CA SER A 183 6.45 2.73 17.91
C SER A 183 6.37 1.92 19.21
N ASP A 184 6.06 0.62 19.11
CA ASP A 184 5.78 -0.24 20.27
C ASP A 184 7.06 -0.80 20.89
N ARG A 185 8.22 -0.44 20.33
CA ARG A 185 9.52 -1.03 20.66
C ARG A 185 10.51 0.09 20.98
N SER A 186 11.39 -0.16 21.94
CA SER A 186 12.41 0.80 22.38
C SER A 186 13.63 0.83 21.44
N TRP A 187 13.42 1.00 20.14
CA TRP A 187 14.51 1.20 19.18
C TRP A 187 15.18 2.54 19.46
N THR A 188 16.52 2.60 19.40
CA THR A 188 17.28 3.81 19.72
C THR A 188 18.00 4.37 18.50
N ALA A 189 18.31 3.54 17.51
CA ALA A 189 19.00 3.95 16.29
C ALA A 189 18.51 3.18 15.06
N TRP A 190 18.88 3.68 13.89
CA TRP A 190 18.75 2.96 12.62
C TRP A 190 20.10 2.89 11.92
N PHE A 191 20.25 1.92 11.01
CA PHE A 191 21.41 1.83 10.12
C PHE A 191 21.06 1.14 8.80
N TYR A 192 21.91 1.35 7.79
CA TYR A 192 21.87 0.58 6.55
C TYR A 192 22.77 -0.65 6.70
N LEU A 193 22.24 -1.83 6.39
CA LEU A 193 22.98 -3.08 6.52
C LEU A 193 24.26 -3.02 5.65
N PRO A 194 25.45 -3.31 6.21
CA PRO A 194 26.68 -3.34 5.42
C PRO A 194 26.58 -4.30 4.23
N ARG A 195 27.17 -3.91 3.09
CA ARG A 195 27.13 -4.64 1.81
C ARG A 195 25.72 -4.78 1.19
N THR A 196 24.81 -3.89 1.59
CA THR A 196 23.47 -3.77 1.02
C THR A 196 23.32 -2.41 0.35
N SER A 197 22.79 -2.42 -0.88
CA SER A 197 22.47 -1.21 -1.63
C SER A 197 21.06 -0.71 -1.28
N TYR A 198 20.87 0.60 -1.27
CA TYR A 198 19.60 1.23 -0.95
C TYR A 198 19.23 2.23 -2.05
N VAL A 199 17.95 2.24 -2.44
CA VAL A 199 17.47 3.09 -3.52
C VAL A 199 17.50 4.55 -3.08
N SER A 200 18.20 5.41 -3.82
CA SER A 200 18.19 6.86 -3.58
C SER A 200 16.99 7.53 -4.25
N THR A 201 16.79 7.26 -5.54
CA THR A 201 15.72 7.85 -6.35
C THR A 201 15.20 6.83 -7.35
N GLY A 202 13.89 6.80 -7.56
CA GLY A 202 13.27 5.99 -8.61
C GLY A 202 12.11 5.12 -8.13
N TRP A 203 11.50 4.41 -9.08
CA TRP A 203 10.38 3.50 -8.84
C TRP A 203 10.86 2.19 -8.20
N VAL A 204 10.10 1.72 -7.20
CA VAL A 204 10.33 0.45 -6.52
C VAL A 204 8.99 -0.27 -6.38
N THR A 205 8.95 -1.54 -6.73
CA THR A 205 7.82 -2.43 -6.40
C THR A 205 8.16 -3.19 -5.11
N PHE A 206 7.26 -3.14 -4.14
CA PHE A 206 7.37 -3.88 -2.87
C PHE A 206 6.00 -4.47 -2.53
N LEU A 207 5.92 -5.79 -2.34
CA LEU A 207 4.67 -6.54 -2.10
C LEU A 207 3.55 -6.16 -3.09
N ASP A 208 3.88 -6.15 -4.38
CA ASP A 208 2.99 -5.80 -5.50
C ASP A 208 2.46 -4.35 -5.51
N GLU A 209 2.91 -3.51 -4.58
CA GLU A 209 2.62 -2.09 -4.56
C GLU A 209 3.79 -1.28 -5.13
N GLN A 210 3.48 -0.15 -5.76
CA GLN A 210 4.51 0.76 -6.28
C GLN A 210 4.80 1.92 -5.33
N TYR A 211 6.08 2.21 -5.18
CA TYR A 211 6.63 3.29 -4.39
C TYR A 211 7.54 4.14 -5.27
N TYR A 212 7.66 5.43 -4.98
CA TYR A 212 8.68 6.28 -5.60
C TYR A 212 9.62 6.82 -4.53
N TYR A 213 10.92 6.65 -4.74
CA TYR A 213 11.94 7.11 -3.81
C TYR A 213 12.49 8.47 -4.24
N LYS A 214 12.72 9.36 -3.28
CA LYS A 214 13.52 10.58 -3.43
C LYS A 214 14.42 10.71 -2.20
N ASN A 215 15.71 10.96 -2.42
CA ASN A 215 16.71 11.16 -1.37
C ASN A 215 16.80 9.99 -0.35
N GLY A 216 16.60 8.75 -0.81
CA GLY A 216 16.77 7.56 0.03
C GLY A 216 15.56 7.14 0.85
N GLN A 217 14.38 7.72 0.60
CA GLN A 217 13.11 7.38 1.25
C GLN A 217 11.95 7.43 0.26
N TYR A 218 10.90 6.65 0.49
CA TYR A 218 9.68 6.73 -0.32
C TYR A 218 8.89 8.00 -0.02
N VAL A 219 8.23 8.53 -1.03
CA VAL A 219 7.40 9.75 -0.94
C VAL A 219 5.95 9.41 -0.60
N THR A 220 5.24 10.38 -0.05
CA THR A 220 3.80 10.34 0.22
C THR A 220 3.11 11.54 -0.44
N GLY A 221 1.78 11.54 -0.44
CA GLY A 221 0.95 12.62 -0.98
C GLY A 221 1.00 12.74 -2.51
N ILE A 222 0.60 13.91 -3.01
CA ILE A 222 0.60 14.21 -4.45
C ILE A 222 2.02 14.55 -4.89
N GLN A 223 2.51 13.88 -5.94
CA GLN A 223 3.87 14.04 -6.45
C GLN A 223 3.85 14.24 -7.96
N GLN A 224 4.65 15.20 -8.42
CA GLN A 224 5.03 15.34 -9.82
C GLN A 224 6.32 14.56 -10.06
N ILE A 225 6.28 13.62 -11.00
CA ILE A 225 7.41 12.76 -11.39
C ILE A 225 7.41 12.69 -12.91
N ASP A 226 8.47 13.19 -13.55
CA ASP A 226 8.64 13.17 -15.02
C ASP A 226 7.43 13.75 -15.79
N GLY A 227 6.84 14.85 -15.26
CA GLY A 227 5.68 15.53 -15.85
C GLY A 227 4.33 14.83 -15.63
N LYS A 228 4.30 13.77 -14.82
CA LYS A 228 3.11 13.01 -14.46
C LYS A 228 2.74 13.21 -13.00
N THR A 229 1.44 13.17 -12.71
CA THR A 229 0.89 13.33 -11.36
C THR A 229 0.56 11.98 -10.77
N TYR A 230 1.15 11.67 -9.61
CA TYR A 230 0.88 10.46 -8.85
C TYR A 230 0.42 10.80 -7.44
N PHE A 231 -0.41 9.95 -6.86
CA PHE A 231 -0.77 10.03 -5.44
C PHE A 231 -0.21 8.82 -4.71
N PHE A 232 0.42 9.07 -3.58
CA PHE A 232 0.94 8.05 -2.68
C PHE A 232 0.25 8.19 -1.32
N ALA A 233 -0.27 7.10 -0.78
CA ALA A 233 -0.87 7.09 0.54
C ALA A 233 0.18 7.34 1.64
N ASP A 234 -0.25 7.48 2.90
CA ASP A 234 0.64 7.75 4.03
C ASP A 234 1.67 6.65 4.27
N ASN A 235 1.37 5.41 3.88
CA ASN A 235 2.30 4.29 3.91
C ASN A 235 3.32 4.31 2.75
N GLY A 236 3.19 5.24 1.80
CA GLY A 236 4.04 5.36 0.61
C GLY A 236 3.54 4.60 -0.62
N ALA A 237 2.48 3.80 -0.50
CA ALA A 237 1.95 3.00 -1.60
C ALA A 237 1.20 3.90 -2.61
N ARG A 238 1.54 3.76 -3.89
CA ARG A 238 0.91 4.49 -4.99
C ARG A 238 -0.56 4.11 -5.12
N GLN A 239 -1.41 5.13 -5.22
CA GLN A 239 -2.84 5.03 -5.42
C GLN A 239 -3.23 5.45 -6.84
N SER A 240 -4.35 4.91 -7.33
CA SER A 240 -5.02 5.35 -8.56
C SER A 240 -6.53 5.41 -8.37
N GLY A 241 -7.24 6.00 -9.32
CA GLY A 241 -8.69 6.19 -9.25
C GLY A 241 -9.09 7.49 -8.52
N PHE A 242 -10.32 7.53 -8.02
CA PHE A 242 -10.90 8.68 -7.32
C PHE A 242 -10.49 8.69 -5.85
N HIS A 243 -9.97 9.83 -5.38
CA HIS A 243 -9.58 10.06 -3.99
C HIS A 243 -9.98 11.47 -3.54
N PHE A 244 -10.44 11.60 -2.30
CA PHE A 244 -10.59 12.91 -1.66
C PHE A 244 -9.26 13.33 -1.05
N VAL A 245 -8.70 14.43 -1.54
CA VAL A 245 -7.44 14.99 -1.04
C VAL A 245 -7.65 16.48 -0.83
N ASP A 246 -7.35 16.97 0.37
CA ASP A 246 -7.58 18.37 0.79
C ASP A 246 -9.02 18.86 0.56
N GLY A 247 -10.01 17.98 0.80
CA GLY A 247 -11.43 18.28 0.61
C GLY A 247 -11.88 18.35 -0.85
N GLN A 248 -11.01 18.01 -1.82
CA GLN A 248 -11.33 17.98 -3.24
C GLN A 248 -11.32 16.55 -3.76
N LEU A 249 -12.36 16.17 -4.52
CA LEU A 249 -12.36 14.92 -5.26
C LEU A 249 -11.39 15.04 -6.44
N ARG A 250 -10.39 14.17 -6.50
CA ARG A 250 -9.38 14.13 -7.56
C ARG A 250 -9.32 12.74 -8.17
N TYR A 251 -8.96 12.66 -9.45
CA TYR A 251 -8.72 11.38 -10.12
C TYR A 251 -7.23 11.24 -10.48
N PHE A 252 -6.63 10.14 -10.03
CA PHE A 252 -5.24 9.79 -10.33
C PHE A 252 -5.21 8.65 -11.34
N ALA A 253 -4.81 8.94 -12.58
CA ALA A 253 -4.78 7.95 -13.64
C ALA A 253 -3.76 6.82 -13.36
N PRO A 254 -4.06 5.56 -13.75
CA PRO A 254 -3.13 4.43 -13.59
C PRO A 254 -1.78 4.57 -14.31
N ASP A 255 -1.64 5.49 -15.25
CA ASP A 255 -0.38 5.80 -15.95
C ASP A 255 0.28 7.10 -15.47
N GLY A 256 -0.36 7.82 -14.53
CA GLY A 256 0.06 9.13 -14.01
C GLY A 256 -0.36 10.33 -14.85
N GLN A 257 -1.16 10.14 -15.91
CA GLN A 257 -1.67 11.25 -16.71
C GLN A 257 -2.59 12.16 -15.87
N THR A 258 -2.40 13.46 -16.02
CA THR A 258 -3.32 14.45 -15.44
C THR A 258 -4.48 14.65 -16.41
N LEU A 259 -5.69 14.24 -16.01
CA LEU A 259 -6.88 14.41 -16.83
C LEU A 259 -7.45 15.82 -16.65
N LEU A 260 -7.90 16.42 -17.76
CA LEU A 260 -8.55 17.72 -17.83
C LEU A 260 -9.78 17.65 -18.75
N GLY A 261 -10.74 18.54 -18.53
CA GLY A 261 -11.97 18.64 -19.29
C GLY A 261 -12.87 17.41 -19.14
N TRP A 262 -13.73 17.20 -20.13
CA TRP A 262 -14.66 16.06 -20.17
C TRP A 262 -13.92 14.74 -20.35
N GLN A 263 -14.23 13.78 -19.48
CA GLN A 263 -13.69 12.42 -19.52
C GLN A 263 -14.79 11.40 -19.26
N ARG A 264 -14.64 10.20 -19.81
CA ARG A 264 -15.56 9.09 -19.57
C ARG A 264 -14.82 7.96 -18.87
N ILE A 265 -15.20 7.68 -17.62
CA ILE A 265 -14.54 6.70 -16.75
C ILE A 265 -15.60 5.72 -16.25
N ALA A 266 -15.40 4.43 -16.53
CA ALA A 266 -16.34 3.36 -16.17
C ALA A 266 -17.79 3.65 -16.62
N GLY A 267 -17.96 4.25 -17.81
CA GLY A 267 -19.28 4.56 -18.38
C GLY A 267 -19.89 5.90 -17.95
N ASN A 268 -19.38 6.53 -16.88
CA ASN A 268 -19.86 7.81 -16.39
C ASN A 268 -19.05 8.97 -16.94
N ALA A 269 -19.68 10.12 -17.18
CA ALA A 269 -18.99 11.34 -17.60
C ALA A 269 -18.56 12.16 -16.37
N TYR A 270 -17.37 12.73 -16.44
CA TYR A 270 -16.75 13.58 -15.42
C TYR A 270 -16.15 14.80 -16.10
N TYR A 271 -16.10 15.93 -15.40
CA TYR A 271 -15.36 17.10 -15.85
C TYR A 271 -14.22 17.40 -14.87
N PHE A 272 -12.98 17.35 -15.36
CA PHE A 272 -11.79 17.63 -14.55
C PHE A 272 -11.27 19.04 -14.79
N ARG A 273 -11.13 19.80 -13.71
CA ARG A 273 -10.46 21.11 -13.68
C ARG A 273 -8.96 20.92 -13.45
N GLN A 274 -8.23 22.04 -13.31
CA GLN A 274 -6.80 22.03 -12.98
C GLN A 274 -6.50 21.15 -11.75
N ALA A 275 -5.27 20.61 -11.70
CA ALA A 275 -4.83 19.67 -10.67
C ALA A 275 -5.70 18.40 -10.55
N ALA A 276 -6.33 17.97 -11.64
CA ALA A 276 -7.19 16.79 -11.73
C ALA A 276 -8.39 16.78 -10.76
N VAL A 277 -8.88 17.97 -10.38
CA VAL A 277 -10.05 18.11 -9.51
C VAL A 277 -11.34 17.84 -10.30
N ALA A 278 -12.10 16.83 -9.90
CA ALA A 278 -13.41 16.55 -10.46
C ALA A 278 -14.40 17.67 -10.09
N ALA A 279 -15.24 18.08 -11.03
CA ALA A 279 -16.38 18.94 -10.75
C ALA A 279 -17.40 18.19 -9.89
N THR A 280 -17.92 18.85 -8.87
CA THR A 280 -19.02 18.39 -8.02
C THR A 280 -20.05 19.52 -7.91
N GLY A 281 -21.33 19.18 -7.70
CA GLY A 281 -22.41 20.16 -7.64
C GLY A 281 -22.62 20.90 -8.96
N ARG A 282 -23.06 22.18 -8.89
CA ARG A 282 -23.28 23.03 -10.07
C ARG A 282 -21.97 23.68 -10.52
N LEU A 283 -21.61 23.53 -11.80
CA LEU A 283 -20.48 24.20 -12.42
C LEU A 283 -20.88 24.79 -13.78
N GLU A 284 -20.43 26.01 -14.06
CA GLU A 284 -20.61 26.62 -15.38
C GLU A 284 -19.43 26.26 -16.29
N ILE A 285 -19.72 25.70 -17.47
CA ILE A 285 -18.74 25.29 -18.49
C ILE A 285 -19.23 25.87 -19.82
N ASP A 286 -18.38 26.64 -20.49
CA ASP A 286 -18.69 27.33 -21.76
C ASP A 286 -20.00 28.16 -21.69
N GLY A 287 -20.24 28.83 -20.56
CA GLY A 287 -21.41 29.68 -20.32
C GLY A 287 -22.71 28.91 -20.03
N ARG A 288 -22.64 27.59 -19.81
CA ARG A 288 -23.81 26.74 -19.55
C ARG A 288 -23.68 25.99 -18.22
N PRO A 289 -24.76 25.90 -17.42
CA PRO A 289 -24.72 25.15 -16.17
C PRO A 289 -24.68 23.65 -16.43
N HIS A 290 -23.83 22.96 -15.68
CA HIS A 290 -23.73 21.51 -15.62
C HIS A 290 -23.82 21.07 -14.16
N PHE A 291 -24.46 19.92 -13.92
CA PHE A 291 -24.70 19.41 -12.59
C PHE A 291 -24.04 18.04 -12.39
N PHE A 292 -23.28 17.93 -11.31
CA PHE A 292 -22.49 16.76 -10.94
C PHE A 292 -22.89 16.28 -9.55
N SER A 293 -22.78 14.98 -9.32
CA SER A 293 -22.93 14.39 -7.99
C SER A 293 -21.76 14.79 -7.07
N ASP A 294 -21.88 14.48 -5.77
CA ASP A 294 -20.78 14.62 -4.82
C ASP A 294 -19.59 13.66 -5.12
N TYR A 295 -19.84 12.62 -5.93
CA TYR A 295 -18.83 11.69 -6.44
C TYR A 295 -18.31 12.09 -7.83
N GLY A 296 -18.69 13.28 -8.30
CA GLY A 296 -18.13 13.94 -9.48
C GLY A 296 -18.64 13.46 -10.83
N ASN A 297 -19.42 12.39 -10.89
CA ASN A 297 -20.08 12.00 -12.13
C ASN A 297 -21.17 13.01 -12.48
N SER A 298 -21.37 13.28 -13.77
CA SER A 298 -22.51 14.08 -14.23
C SER A 298 -23.82 13.44 -13.78
N LEU A 299 -24.77 14.28 -13.40
CA LEU A 299 -26.16 13.88 -13.26
C LEU A 299 -26.79 13.78 -14.65
N SER A 300 -27.82 12.96 -14.82
CA SER A 300 -28.54 12.82 -16.09
C SER A 300 -29.99 12.39 -15.86
N GLY A 301 -30.84 12.58 -16.87
CA GLY A 301 -32.27 12.31 -16.77
C GLY A 301 -32.99 13.27 -15.83
N TRP A 302 -34.13 12.85 -15.29
CA TRP A 302 -34.92 13.64 -14.35
C TRP A 302 -34.19 13.80 -13.00
N GLN A 303 -33.96 15.04 -12.60
CA GLN A 303 -33.29 15.41 -11.35
C GLN A 303 -34.07 16.52 -10.65
N GLU A 304 -34.00 16.54 -9.32
CA GLU A 304 -34.49 17.66 -8.52
C GLU A 304 -33.30 18.59 -8.19
N ILE A 305 -33.39 19.84 -8.62
CA ILE A 305 -32.34 20.86 -8.49
C ILE A 305 -33.00 22.14 -8.00
N ASP A 306 -32.55 22.65 -6.84
CA ASP A 306 -33.09 23.87 -6.22
C ASP A 306 -34.64 23.85 -6.14
N GLU A 307 -35.20 22.72 -5.66
CA GLU A 307 -36.65 22.47 -5.52
C GLU A 307 -37.43 22.40 -6.85
N LYS A 308 -36.73 22.26 -7.98
CA LYS A 308 -37.34 22.15 -9.31
C LYS A 308 -36.93 20.86 -10.01
N ILE A 309 -37.87 20.27 -10.76
CA ILE A 309 -37.60 19.08 -11.55
C ILE A 309 -37.04 19.50 -12.92
N CYS A 310 -35.82 19.08 -13.22
CA CYS A 310 -35.12 19.35 -14.48
C CYS A 310 -34.74 18.03 -15.17
N PHE A 311 -34.81 17.99 -16.50
CA PHE A 311 -34.24 16.90 -17.29
C PHE A 311 -32.86 17.29 -17.83
N LEU A 312 -31.85 16.49 -17.49
CA LEU A 312 -30.45 16.72 -17.85
C LEU A 312 -29.97 15.72 -18.90
N ASP A 313 -29.07 16.15 -19.78
CA ASP A 313 -28.34 15.25 -20.69
C ASP A 313 -27.26 14.42 -19.97
N GLU A 314 -26.53 13.58 -20.71
CA GLU A 314 -25.45 12.74 -20.17
C GLU A 314 -24.29 13.53 -19.55
N ARG A 315 -24.17 14.83 -19.85
CA ARG A 315 -23.15 15.73 -19.28
C ARG A 315 -23.70 16.56 -18.13
N GLY A 316 -24.95 16.34 -17.72
CA GLY A 316 -25.58 17.12 -16.65
C GLY A 316 -25.97 18.53 -17.08
N GLN A 317 -26.03 18.81 -18.39
CA GLN A 317 -26.54 20.07 -18.89
C GLN A 317 -28.09 19.98 -18.97
N PRO A 318 -28.84 21.01 -18.55
CA PRO A 318 -30.28 21.05 -18.81
C PRO A 318 -30.59 20.97 -20.30
N LEU A 319 -31.51 20.07 -20.67
CA LEU A 319 -31.98 19.90 -22.04
C LEU A 319 -33.10 20.88 -22.36
N GLN A 320 -33.14 21.36 -23.60
CA GLN A 320 -34.21 22.22 -24.10
C GLN A 320 -34.87 21.57 -25.31
N GLY A 321 -36.19 21.73 -25.43
CA GLY A 321 -36.98 21.20 -26.54
C GLY A 321 -37.64 19.88 -26.21
N ASP A 322 -38.04 19.14 -27.25
CA ASP A 322 -38.86 17.94 -27.12
C ASP A 322 -38.02 16.68 -26.88
N VAL A 323 -38.39 15.88 -25.87
CA VAL A 323 -37.72 14.63 -25.50
C VAL A 323 -38.72 13.46 -25.49
N GLU A 324 -38.48 12.42 -26.28
CA GLU A 324 -39.32 11.23 -26.25
C GLU A 324 -39.03 10.33 -25.04
N GLN A 325 -40.07 10.01 -24.26
CA GLN A 325 -40.00 9.10 -23.12
C GLN A 325 -41.30 8.31 -22.98
N ASP A 326 -41.21 6.99 -22.88
CA ASP A 326 -42.37 6.08 -22.75
C ASP A 326 -43.46 6.34 -23.81
N SER A 327 -43.03 6.60 -25.05
CA SER A 327 -43.89 6.96 -26.19
C SER A 327 -44.67 8.28 -26.02
N ARG A 328 -44.11 9.23 -25.25
CA ARG A 328 -44.64 10.59 -25.07
C ARG A 328 -43.53 11.63 -25.30
N THR A 329 -43.86 12.72 -25.96
CA THR A 329 -42.91 13.80 -26.36
C THR A 329 -42.86 14.93 -25.34
N ILE A 330 -41.86 15.04 -24.45
CA ILE A 330 -41.78 16.00 -23.34
C ILE A 330 -41.12 17.31 -23.75
N GLY A 331 -41.87 18.42 -23.74
CA GLY A 331 -41.32 19.76 -24.01
C GLY A 331 -40.61 20.35 -22.80
N LEU A 332 -39.35 20.75 -22.97
CA LEU A 332 -38.49 21.29 -21.92
C LEU A 332 -38.09 22.75 -22.20
N ALA A 333 -38.14 23.59 -21.17
CA ALA A 333 -37.60 24.94 -21.20
C ALA A 333 -36.05 24.94 -21.24
N ALA A 334 -35.43 26.11 -21.43
CA ALA A 334 -33.97 26.23 -21.49
C ALA A 334 -33.24 25.81 -20.19
N ASP A 335 -33.95 25.80 -19.06
CA ASP A 335 -33.45 25.35 -17.76
C ASP A 335 -33.80 23.87 -17.47
N GLY A 336 -34.29 23.13 -18.47
CA GLY A 336 -34.63 21.71 -18.37
C GLY A 336 -35.92 21.40 -17.63
N GLN A 337 -36.66 22.40 -17.15
CA GLN A 337 -37.96 22.15 -16.54
C GLN A 337 -39.00 21.77 -17.59
N PRO A 338 -39.96 20.89 -17.24
CA PRO A 338 -41.07 20.58 -18.12
C PRO A 338 -41.92 21.82 -18.34
N LEU A 339 -42.25 22.10 -19.59
CA LEU A 339 -43.17 23.18 -19.93
C LEU A 339 -44.56 22.84 -19.36
N GLN A 340 -45.19 23.84 -18.71
CA GLN A 340 -46.54 23.71 -18.18
C GLN A 340 -47.54 24.31 -19.15
N GLY A 341 -48.59 23.55 -19.50
CA GLY A 341 -49.68 24.01 -20.38
C GLY A 341 -49.58 23.47 -21.80
N TRP A 342 -50.34 24.08 -22.72
CA TRP A 342 -50.38 23.69 -24.14
C TRP A 342 -49.25 24.37 -24.92
N GLN A 343 -48.51 23.59 -25.70
CA GLN A 343 -47.60 24.13 -26.70
C GLN A 343 -47.98 23.60 -28.08
N GLU A 344 -48.13 24.53 -29.02
CA GLU A 344 -48.40 24.25 -30.43
C GLU A 344 -47.06 24.01 -31.12
N THR A 345 -46.85 22.80 -31.66
CA THR A 345 -45.67 22.48 -32.46
C THR A 345 -46.07 22.29 -33.93
N PRO A 346 -45.13 22.37 -34.88
CA PRO A 346 -45.40 22.09 -36.30
C PRO A 346 -45.98 20.68 -36.56
N GLN A 347 -45.85 19.76 -35.60
CA GLN A 347 -46.36 18.38 -35.69
C GLN A 347 -47.66 18.15 -34.89
N GLY A 348 -48.17 19.13 -34.13
CA GLY A 348 -49.42 19.04 -33.37
C GLY A 348 -49.37 19.65 -31.96
N PHE A 349 -50.42 19.44 -31.16
CA PHE A 349 -50.45 19.86 -29.75
C PHE A 349 -49.78 18.80 -28.87
N VAL A 350 -48.84 19.23 -28.03
CA VAL A 350 -48.17 18.35 -27.06
C VAL A 350 -48.74 18.59 -25.67
N TYR A 351 -49.13 17.51 -24.96
CA TYR A 351 -49.78 17.53 -23.64
C TYR A 351 -48.79 17.17 -22.51
N TYR A 352 -48.70 17.97 -21.45
CA TYR A 352 -48.12 17.55 -20.17
C TYR A 352 -49.07 17.72 -18.99
N ARG A 353 -49.19 16.64 -18.20
CA ARG A 353 -50.04 16.51 -17.02
C ARG A 353 -49.35 17.12 -15.81
N GLN A 354 -50.14 17.78 -14.97
CA GLN A 354 -49.79 18.13 -13.59
C GLN A 354 -49.30 16.93 -12.78
#